data_AF-A0A183FWA1-F1
#
_entry.id   AF-A0A183FWA1-F1
#
_cell.length_a   1.000
_cell.length_b   1.000
_cell.length_c   1.000
_cell.angle_alpha   90.00
_cell.angle_beta   90.00
_cell.angle_gamma   90.00
#
_symmetry.space_group_name_H-M   'P 1'
#
loop_
_entity.id
_entity.type
_entity.pdbx_description
1 polymer ?
#
loop_
_entity_poly.entity_id
_entity_poly.type
_entity_poly.pdbx_seq_one_letter_code
_entity_poly.pdbx_strand_id
1 'polypeptide(L)'
;MDEVDLAIHFEPLMDAVKELKSDLSAFISDTNSRFDALHQELASQRNTMVGHLDELLQRTKPKSNCLFCSVEDNKDSHPTGRCCRFPDPVSRAVQAATLRLCNKCLQRIHPDDCGIRCSFCGREHNVLLCPDKSTQAQSFKRRKN
;
A
#
# COMPACT_ATOMS: atom_id res chain seq x y z
N MET A 1 -60.99 -54.44 -20.82
CA MET A 1 -59.72 -53.71 -20.94
C MET A 1 -58.76 -54.52 -20.12
N ASP A 2 -57.93 -55.30 -20.79
CA ASP A 2 -57.08 -56.29 -20.12
C ASP A 2 -55.92 -55.58 -19.41
N GLU A 3 -55.40 -56.20 -18.36
CA GLU A 3 -54.27 -55.71 -17.55
C GLU A 3 -53.02 -55.40 -18.42
N VAL A 4 -52.92 -56.10 -19.56
CA VAL A 4 -51.88 -55.94 -20.59
C VAL A 4 -52.05 -54.62 -21.37
N ASP A 5 -53.29 -54.17 -21.64
CA ASP A 5 -53.54 -52.88 -22.31
C ASP A 5 -53.17 -51.69 -21.42
N LEU A 6 -53.37 -51.81 -20.10
CA LEU A 6 -52.92 -50.79 -19.15
C LEU A 6 -51.39 -50.73 -19.08
N ALA A 7 -50.71 -51.88 -19.00
CA ALA A 7 -49.24 -51.94 -18.95
C ALA A 7 -48.57 -51.26 -20.17
N ILE A 8 -49.11 -51.47 -21.38
CA ILE A 8 -48.62 -50.87 -22.63
C ILE A 8 -48.66 -49.33 -22.61
N HIS A 9 -49.61 -48.74 -21.90
CA HIS A 9 -49.74 -47.28 -21.81
C HIS A 9 -49.01 -46.67 -20.61
N PHE A 10 -48.83 -47.42 -19.52
CA PHE A 10 -48.17 -46.92 -18.31
C PHE A 10 -46.63 -47.00 -18.36
N GLU A 11 -46.04 -47.99 -19.05
CA GLU A 11 -44.58 -48.11 -19.19
C GLU A 11 -43.92 -46.89 -19.87
N PRO A 12 -44.42 -46.40 -21.03
CA PRO A 12 -43.85 -45.22 -21.67
C PRO A 12 -43.93 -43.96 -20.80
N LEU A 13 -44.99 -43.84 -20.00
CA LEU A 13 -45.18 -42.73 -19.08
C LEU A 13 -44.17 -42.79 -17.92
N MET A 14 -43.94 -43.98 -17.36
CA MET A 14 -42.93 -44.16 -16.31
C MET A 14 -41.52 -43.85 -16.81
N ASP A 15 -41.19 -44.24 -18.03
CA ASP A 15 -39.87 -43.99 -18.59
C ASP A 15 -39.66 -42.49 -18.90
N ALA A 16 -40.68 -41.81 -19.43
CA ALA A 16 -40.63 -40.35 -19.62
C ALA A 16 -40.44 -39.60 -18.29
N VAL A 17 -41.08 -40.05 -17.19
CA VAL A 17 -40.89 -39.46 -15.85
C VAL A 17 -39.47 -39.70 -15.32
N LYS A 18 -38.89 -40.88 -15.55
CA LYS A 18 -37.49 -41.16 -15.18
C LYS A 18 -36.51 -40.29 -15.96
N GLU A 19 -36.73 -40.14 -17.26
CA GLU A 19 -35.93 -39.28 -18.13
C GLU A 19 -36.00 -37.83 -17.67
N LEU A 20 -37.21 -37.28 -17.45
CA LEU A 20 -37.39 -35.92 -16.95
C LEU A 20 -36.70 -35.71 -15.59
N LYS A 21 -36.76 -36.69 -14.68
CA LYS A 21 -36.04 -36.63 -13.40
C LYS A 21 -34.52 -36.60 -13.59
N SER A 22 -34.00 -37.39 -14.53
CA SER A 22 -32.58 -37.41 -14.87
C SER A 22 -32.14 -36.05 -15.43
N ASP A 23 -32.90 -35.51 -16.39
CA ASP A 23 -32.63 -34.21 -17.00
C ASP A 23 -32.67 -33.08 -15.98
N LEU A 24 -33.67 -33.08 -15.09
CA LEU A 24 -33.76 -32.10 -14.02
C LEU A 24 -32.57 -32.20 -13.06
N SER A 25 -32.12 -33.41 -12.74
CA SER A 25 -30.96 -33.62 -11.88
C SER A 25 -29.66 -33.12 -12.54
N ALA A 26 -29.50 -33.40 -13.84
CA ALA A 26 -28.38 -32.89 -14.63
C ALA A 26 -28.41 -31.36 -14.72
N PHE A 27 -29.59 -30.77 -14.97
CA PHE A 27 -29.78 -29.32 -15.02
C PHE A 27 -29.45 -28.64 -13.70
N ILE A 28 -29.89 -29.20 -12.57
CA ILE A 28 -29.56 -28.68 -11.23
C ILE A 28 -28.05 -28.74 -11.00
N SER A 29 -27.41 -29.85 -11.37
CA SER A 29 -25.96 -30.00 -11.22
C SER A 29 -25.18 -29.00 -12.07
N ASP A 30 -25.54 -28.83 -13.35
CA ASP A 30 -24.91 -27.84 -14.24
C ASP A 30 -25.10 -26.43 -13.69
N THR A 31 -26.33 -26.10 -13.29
CA THR A 31 -26.67 -24.78 -12.74
C THR A 31 -25.87 -24.48 -11.47
N ASN A 32 -25.76 -25.44 -10.54
CA ASN A 32 -24.94 -25.29 -9.33
C ASN A 32 -23.46 -25.06 -9.67
N SER A 33 -22.91 -25.82 -10.61
CA SER A 33 -21.52 -25.65 -11.03
C SER A 33 -21.24 -24.27 -11.62
N ARG A 34 -22.20 -23.70 -12.37
CA ARG A 34 -22.12 -22.33 -12.89
C ARG A 34 -22.20 -21.30 -11.77
N PHE A 35 -23.09 -21.50 -10.80
CA PHE A 35 -23.18 -20.61 -9.63
C PHE A 35 -21.89 -20.61 -8.81
N ASP A 36 -21.27 -21.78 -8.61
CA ASP A 36 -20.00 -21.90 -7.91
C ASP A 36 -18.88 -21.19 -8.67
N ALA A 37 -18.81 -21.36 -10.00
CA ALA A 37 -17.84 -20.66 -10.84
C ALA A 37 -18.01 -19.13 -10.77
N LEU A 38 -19.25 -18.63 -10.84
CA LEU A 38 -19.53 -17.20 -10.69
C LEU A 38 -19.15 -16.69 -9.29
N HIS A 39 -19.42 -17.46 -8.24
CA HIS A 39 -19.02 -17.10 -6.88
C HIS A 39 -17.50 -17.00 -6.75
N GLN A 40 -16.75 -17.95 -7.32
CA GLN A 40 -15.30 -17.95 -7.29
C GLN A 40 -14.72 -16.76 -8.06
N GLU A 41 -15.26 -16.46 -9.24
CA GLU A 41 -14.85 -15.31 -10.05
C GLU A 41 -15.10 -13.99 -9.30
N LEU A 42 -16.29 -13.80 -8.73
CA LEU A 42 -16.63 -12.62 -7.94
C LEU A 42 -15.72 -12.48 -6.71
N ALA A 43 -15.42 -13.58 -6.01
CA ALA A 43 -14.51 -13.56 -4.88
C ALA A 43 -13.09 -13.17 -5.29
N SER A 44 -12.60 -13.68 -6.43
CA SER A 44 -11.30 -13.34 -7.00
C SER A 44 -11.20 -11.85 -7.36
N GLN A 45 -12.21 -11.33 -8.07
CA GLN A 45 -12.27 -9.92 -8.44
C GLN A 45 -12.34 -9.01 -7.22
N ARG A 46 -13.15 -9.37 -6.22
CA ARG A 46 -13.22 -8.64 -4.94
C ARG A 46 -11.86 -8.56 -4.27
N ASN A 47 -11.16 -9.69 -4.15
CA ASN A 47 -9.86 -9.74 -3.49
C ASN A 47 -8.80 -8.92 -4.24
N THR A 48 -8.82 -8.96 -5.58
CA THR A 48 -7.95 -8.13 -6.42
C THR A 48 -8.21 -6.64 -6.20
N MET A 49 -9.49 -6.23 -6.20
CA MET A 49 -9.87 -4.84 -5.97
C MET A 49 -9.48 -4.35 -4.58
N VAL A 50 -9.69 -5.15 -3.54
CA VAL A 50 -9.24 -4.83 -2.18
C VAL A 50 -7.72 -4.64 -2.14
N GLY A 51 -6.96 -5.52 -2.79
CA GLY A 51 -5.50 -5.39 -2.89
C GLY A 51 -5.06 -4.07 -3.56
N HIS A 52 -5.72 -3.67 -4.65
CA HIS A 52 -5.45 -2.40 -5.32
C HIS A 52 -5.79 -1.20 -4.44
N LEU A 53 -6.90 -1.24 -3.71
CA LEU A 53 -7.31 -0.17 -2.80
C LEU A 53 -6.32 -0.03 -1.64
N ASP A 54 -5.86 -1.13 -1.05
CA ASP A 54 -4.86 -1.12 0.01
C ASP A 54 -3.54 -0.51 -0.49
N GLU A 55 -3.09 -0.87 -1.69
CA GLU A 55 -1.89 -0.29 -2.27
C GLU A 55 -2.03 1.23 -2.51
N LEU A 56 -3.16 1.68 -3.03
CA LEU A 56 -3.46 3.10 -3.21
C LEU A 56 -3.48 3.84 -1.88
N LEU A 57 -4.08 3.27 -0.84
CA LEU A 57 -4.09 3.85 0.50
C LEU A 57 -2.68 3.99 1.05
N GLN A 58 -1.79 3.00 0.87
CA GLN A 58 -0.40 3.10 1.33
C GLN A 58 0.38 4.18 0.56
N ARG A 59 0.19 4.26 -0.76
CA ARG A 59 0.90 5.23 -1.62
C ARG A 59 0.45 6.67 -1.40
N THR A 60 -0.83 6.87 -1.08
CA THR A 60 -1.42 8.21 -0.86
C THR A 60 -1.34 8.69 0.58
N LYS A 61 -0.75 7.92 1.50
CA LYS A 61 -0.49 8.39 2.87
C LYS A 61 0.22 9.74 2.83
N PRO A 62 -0.33 10.78 3.51
CA PRO A 62 0.28 12.09 3.51
C PRO A 62 1.68 11.99 4.13
N LYS A 63 2.65 12.62 3.46
CA LYS A 63 4.04 12.70 3.91
C LYS A 63 4.38 14.17 4.14
N SER A 64 5.10 14.43 5.22
CA SER A 64 5.62 15.77 5.49
C SER A 64 6.75 16.10 4.51
N ASN A 65 6.75 17.32 3.97
CA ASN A 65 7.87 17.85 3.15
C ASN A 65 9.17 18.01 3.96
N CYS A 66 9.07 18.02 5.30
CA CYS A 66 10.16 18.10 6.22
C CYS A 66 10.38 16.73 6.86
N LEU A 67 11.54 16.13 6.64
CA LEU A 67 11.92 14.83 7.19
C LEU A 67 11.94 14.79 8.72
N PHE A 68 11.97 15.96 9.37
CA PHE A 68 12.07 16.09 10.83
C PHE A 68 10.73 16.34 11.52
N CYS A 69 9.72 16.83 10.79
CA CYS A 69 8.39 17.15 11.32
C CYS A 69 7.36 16.11 10.88
N SER A 70 6.37 15.83 11.74
CA SER A 70 5.17 15.10 11.34
C SER A 70 4.36 15.90 10.30
N VAL A 71 3.37 15.26 9.66
CA VAL A 71 2.43 15.94 8.76
C VAL A 71 1.69 17.07 9.50
N GLU A 72 1.28 16.81 10.74
CA GLU A 72 0.54 17.76 11.59
C GLU A 72 1.39 18.96 12.00
N ASP A 73 2.69 18.75 12.19
CA ASP A 73 3.65 19.77 12.59
C ASP A 73 4.15 20.61 11.41
N ASN A 74 4.02 20.14 10.17
CA ASN A 74 4.51 20.81 8.96
C ASN A 74 3.38 21.55 8.21
N LYS A 75 2.64 22.41 8.92
CA LYS A 75 1.47 23.12 8.38
C LYS A 75 1.82 24.10 7.26
N ASP A 76 3.00 24.69 7.31
CA ASP A 76 3.56 25.62 6.32
C ASP A 76 4.29 24.91 5.18
N SER A 77 4.33 23.57 5.16
CA SER A 77 4.92 22.76 4.10
C SER A 77 6.39 23.07 3.82
N HIS A 78 7.16 23.47 4.83
CA HIS A 78 8.57 23.80 4.69
C HIS A 78 9.42 22.55 4.34
N PRO A 79 10.49 22.73 3.55
CA PRO A 79 11.47 21.66 3.33
C PRO A 79 12.36 21.47 4.55
N THR A 80 12.91 20.27 4.73
CA THR A 80 13.76 19.88 5.87
C THR A 80 14.86 20.91 6.22
N GLY A 81 15.54 21.44 5.18
CA GLY A 81 16.63 22.40 5.39
C GLY A 81 16.21 23.76 5.95
N ARG A 82 14.91 24.10 5.93
CA ARG A 82 14.34 25.34 6.47
C ARG A 82 13.49 25.10 7.73
N CYS A 83 13.58 23.92 8.34
CA CYS A 83 12.82 23.62 9.55
C CYS A 83 13.20 24.57 10.69
N CYS A 84 12.22 25.33 11.19
CA CYS A 84 12.41 26.29 12.28
C CYS A 84 12.52 25.61 13.66
N ARG A 85 11.97 24.39 13.82
CA ARG A 85 12.07 23.61 15.06
C ARG A 85 13.47 23.03 15.28
N PHE A 86 14.19 22.76 14.20
CA PHE A 86 15.55 22.20 14.21
C PHE A 86 16.48 23.10 13.37
N PRO A 87 16.78 24.32 13.87
CA PRO A 87 17.45 25.34 13.08
C PRO A 87 18.94 25.04 12.87
N ASP A 88 19.58 24.37 13.83
CA ASP A 88 21.02 24.13 13.84
C ASP A 88 21.38 22.66 13.51
N PRO A 89 22.63 22.40 13.09
CA PRO A 89 23.07 21.05 12.73
C PRO A 89 22.97 20.01 13.85
N VAL A 90 23.15 20.42 15.11
CA VAL A 90 23.13 19.50 16.26
C VAL A 90 21.70 19.05 16.55
N SER A 91 20.74 19.98 16.63
CA SER A 91 19.33 19.64 16.83
C SER A 91 18.78 18.76 15.70
N ARG A 92 19.22 18.98 14.45
CA ARG A 92 18.89 18.11 13.31
C ARG A 92 19.47 16.70 13.44
N ALA A 93 20.71 16.58 13.90
CA ALA A 93 21.35 15.27 14.09
C ALA A 93 20.67 14.47 15.20
N VAL A 94 20.31 15.13 16.31
CA VAL A 94 19.54 14.52 17.39
C VAL A 94 18.18 14.05 16.88
N GLN A 95 17.47 14.89 16.11
CA GLN A 95 16.18 14.52 15.56
C GLN A 95 16.28 13.37 14.53
N ALA A 96 17.31 13.38 13.69
CA ALA A 96 17.58 12.27 12.77
C ALA A 96 17.79 10.95 13.53
N ALA A 97 18.53 10.98 14.64
CA ALA A 97 18.73 9.82 15.50
C ALA A 97 17.43 9.34 16.16
N THR A 98 16.62 10.26 16.69
CA THR A 98 15.29 9.96 17.25
C THR A 98 14.37 9.29 16.24
N LEU A 99 14.40 9.75 14.98
CA LEU A 99 13.62 9.20 13.87
C LEU A 99 14.24 7.94 13.24
N ARG A 100 15.36 7.44 13.79
CA ARG A 100 16.13 6.28 13.28
C ARG A 100 16.49 6.45 11.80
N LEU A 101 17.02 7.62 11.46
CA LEU A 101 17.53 7.94 10.13
C LEU A 101 19.04 7.77 10.07
N CYS A 102 19.53 7.38 8.89
CA CYS A 102 20.95 7.37 8.58
C CYS A 102 21.48 8.81 8.50
N ASN A 103 22.55 9.10 9.25
CA ASN A 103 23.13 10.45 9.29
C ASN A 103 23.77 10.88 7.97
N LYS A 104 24.05 9.96 7.04
CA LYS A 104 24.64 10.26 5.72
C LYS A 104 23.56 10.61 4.69
N CYS A 105 22.52 9.77 4.55
CA CYS A 105 21.51 9.91 3.50
C CYS A 105 20.13 10.43 3.98
N LEU A 106 19.90 10.51 5.29
CA LEU A 106 18.62 10.84 5.93
C LEU A 106 17.44 9.93 5.52
N GLN A 107 17.73 8.74 4.98
CA GLN A 107 16.77 7.64 4.84
C GLN A 107 16.69 6.84 6.14
N ARG A 108 15.75 5.89 6.23
CA ARG A 108 15.72 4.92 7.34
C ARG A 108 17.10 4.28 7.53
N ILE A 109 17.48 4.08 8.80
CA ILE A 109 18.77 3.44 9.13
C ILE A 109 18.89 2.09 8.42
N HIS A 110 20.05 1.84 7.86
CA HIS A 110 20.36 0.66 7.06
C HIS A 110 21.75 0.14 7.41
N PRO A 111 22.02 -1.17 7.30
CA PRO A 111 23.29 -1.78 7.65
C PRO A 111 24.41 -1.44 6.65
N ASP A 112 24.05 -1.24 5.38
CA ASP A 112 25.02 -1.00 4.30
C ASP A 112 25.58 0.42 4.33
N ASP A 113 26.79 0.64 3.81
CA ASP A 113 27.28 1.99 3.59
C ASP A 113 26.58 2.61 2.37
N CYS A 114 25.86 3.71 2.57
CA CYS A 114 25.18 4.40 1.47
C CYS A 114 26.14 5.24 0.60
N GLY A 115 27.43 5.32 0.96
CA GLY A 115 28.45 6.03 0.19
C GLY A 115 28.27 7.55 0.14
N ILE A 116 27.26 8.10 0.82
CA ILE A 116 27.00 9.54 0.83
C ILE A 116 28.00 10.24 1.77
N ARG A 117 28.71 11.23 1.20
CA ARG A 117 29.59 12.15 1.93
C ARG A 117 29.03 13.57 1.85
N CYS A 118 29.36 14.37 2.86
CA CYS A 118 28.95 15.75 2.94
C CYS A 118 29.53 16.55 1.76
N SER A 119 28.69 17.15 0.93
CA SER A 119 29.14 17.98 -0.20
C SER A 119 29.83 19.28 0.22
N PHE A 120 29.74 19.66 1.49
CA PHE A 120 30.37 20.88 2.02
C PHE A 120 31.76 20.63 2.60
N CYS A 121 31.92 19.63 3.48
CA CYS A 121 33.20 19.35 4.17
C CYS A 121 33.82 17.98 3.84
N GLY A 122 33.19 17.15 3.00
CA GLY A 122 33.67 15.83 2.59
C GLY A 122 33.55 14.71 3.64
N ARG A 123 33.13 15.01 4.87
CA ARG A 123 32.99 14.03 5.97
C ARG A 123 31.73 13.18 5.86
N GLU A 124 31.62 12.17 6.72
CA GLU A 124 30.58 11.14 6.68
C GLU A 124 29.25 11.56 7.32
N HIS A 125 28.62 12.60 6.78
CA HIS A 125 27.29 13.07 7.20
C HIS A 125 26.55 13.76 6.05
N ASN A 126 25.24 13.93 6.21
CA ASN A 126 24.42 14.69 5.29
C ASN A 126 24.71 16.18 5.42
N VAL A 127 24.75 16.91 4.30
CA VAL A 127 25.01 18.37 4.29
C VAL A 127 24.08 19.18 5.20
N LEU A 128 22.87 18.70 5.49
CA LEU A 128 21.93 19.34 6.42
C LEU A 128 22.36 19.25 7.90
N LEU A 129 23.25 18.31 8.22
CA LEU A 129 23.83 18.07 9.54
C LEU A 129 25.25 18.66 9.66
N CYS A 130 25.72 19.40 8.65
CA CYS A 130 27.09 19.90 8.62
C CYS A 130 27.27 21.13 9.53
N PRO A 131 28.11 21.07 10.58
CA PRO A 131 28.37 22.21 11.46
C PRO A 131 29.02 23.38 10.71
N ASP A 132 29.95 23.09 9.80
CA ASP A 132 30.73 24.09 9.05
C ASP A 132 29.85 24.93 8.09
N LYS A 133 28.69 24.39 7.69
CA LYS A 133 27.72 25.10 6.85
C LYS A 133 26.93 26.15 7.63
N SER A 134 26.70 25.91 8.93
CA SER A 134 25.98 26.84 9.81
C SER A 134 26.81 28.08 10.14
N THR A 135 28.12 27.89 10.37
CA THR A 135 29.06 28.94 10.71
C THR A 135 29.29 29.95 9.58
N GLN A 136 29.24 29.52 8.31
CA GLN A 136 29.30 30.47 7.17
C GLN A 136 28.00 31.25 6.95
N ALA A 137 26.83 30.66 7.22
CA ALA A 137 25.54 31.35 7.03
C ALA A 137 25.36 32.54 8.00
N GLN A 138 25.99 32.50 9.18
CA GLN A 138 25.98 33.60 10.14
C GLN A 138 26.91 34.78 9.75
N SER A 139 27.77 34.61 8.75
CA SER A 139 28.70 35.66 8.30
C SER A 139 28.10 36.67 7.30
N PHE A 140 26.84 36.51 6.89
CA PHE A 140 26.18 37.45 5.99
C PHE A 140 25.16 38.35 6.72
N LYS A 141 25.69 39.47 7.23
CA LYS A 141 25.05 40.79 7.37
C LYS A 141 23.76 40.87 8.21
N ARG A 142 23.94 41.30 9.47
CA ARG A 142 22.97 42.22 10.13
C ARG A 142 22.70 43.39 9.18
N ARG A 143 21.55 43.43 8.51
CA ARG A 143 21.04 44.69 7.94
C ARG A 143 20.51 45.52 9.11
N LYS A 144 21.20 46.63 9.39
CA LYS A 144 20.65 47.74 10.18
C LYS A 144 19.39 48.23 9.44
N ASN A 145 18.25 48.16 10.11
CA ASN A 145 17.19 49.15 9.89
C ASN A 145 17.51 50.36 10.77
#